data_AF-A0A350NKM4-F1
#
_entry.id   AF-A0A350NKM4-F1
#
_cell.length_a   1.000
_cell.length_b   1.000
_cell.length_c   1.000
_cell.angle_alpha   90.00
_cell.angle_beta   90.00
_cell.angle_gamma   90.00
#
_symmetry.space_group_name_H-M   'P 1'
#
loop_
_entity.id
_entity.type
_entity.pdbx_description
1 polymer ?
#
loop_
_entity_poly.entity_id
_entity_poly.type
_entity_poly.pdbx_seq_one_letter_code
_entity_poly.pdbx_strand_id
1 'polypeptide(L)'
;MLTNRLIEGTDGRKMSTSWGNVITILDPPDEQYGKCMSIKDELIFIYLEACTDMPMSDLEQAREAFERGELHPMEAKKRLAWEIVAQYHGAEEAQEAAERFAQVVQRKEQPDEMPVVRLAPSPVDAVTLLCQCNLVSSKSEGRRLIEQGGLNVDGLRITDPNQTVVPVAGMIIKAGKRKYARLEI
;
A
#
# COMPACT_ATOMS: atom_id res chain seq x y z
N MET A 1 36.14 7.36 22.34
CA MET A 1 34.72 7.62 22.66
C MET A 1 33.93 7.20 21.45
N LEU A 2 33.05 6.20 21.58
CA LEU A 2 32.13 5.80 20.50
C LEU A 2 30.84 6.59 20.69
N THR A 3 30.40 7.31 19.65
CA THR A 3 29.16 8.08 19.65
C THR A 3 28.33 7.68 18.45
N ASN A 4 27.09 7.25 18.69
CA ASN A 4 26.15 6.91 17.62
C ASN A 4 25.50 8.18 17.08
N ARG A 5 25.04 8.10 15.83
CA ARG A 5 24.27 9.17 15.20
C ARG A 5 22.94 9.39 15.95
N LEU A 6 22.55 10.65 16.13
CA LEU A 6 21.21 11.00 16.60
C LEU A 6 20.19 10.71 15.49
N ILE A 7 19.15 9.94 15.80
CA ILE A 7 18.07 9.62 14.87
C ILE A 7 16.99 10.71 14.95
N GLU A 8 16.57 11.21 13.79
CA GLU A 8 15.48 12.17 13.64
C GLU A 8 14.12 11.49 13.85
N GLY A 9 13.08 12.25 14.26
CA GLY A 9 11.71 11.73 14.32
C GLY A 9 11.14 11.42 12.93
N THR A 10 9.91 10.89 12.88
CA THR A 10 9.27 10.45 11.61
C THR A 10 9.19 11.53 10.53
N ASP A 11 9.18 12.80 10.94
CA ASP A 11 9.11 13.98 10.09
C ASP A 11 10.48 14.63 9.77
N GLY A 12 11.59 14.04 10.21
CA GLY A 12 12.96 14.54 10.01
C GLY A 12 13.39 15.67 10.94
N ARG A 13 12.54 16.08 11.90
CA ARG A 13 12.94 17.01 12.97
C ARG A 13 13.54 16.23 14.14
N LYS A 14 14.06 16.95 15.14
CA LYS A 14 14.41 16.32 16.43
C LYS A 14 13.20 15.53 16.95
N MET A 15 13.46 14.31 17.41
CA MET A 15 12.44 13.46 18.01
C MET A 15 11.87 14.12 19.29
N SER A 16 10.55 14.26 19.35
CA SER A 16 9.83 14.89 20.46
C SER A 16 8.40 14.37 20.58
N THR A 17 8.04 13.83 21.74
CA THR A 17 6.67 13.35 22.01
C THR A 17 5.62 14.44 21.82
N SER A 18 5.95 15.70 22.15
CA SER A 18 5.04 16.84 21.96
C SER A 18 4.78 17.18 20.48
N TRP A 19 5.62 16.71 19.57
CA TRP A 19 5.45 16.90 18.12
C TRP A 19 4.79 15.70 17.44
N GLY A 20 4.53 14.61 18.18
CA GLY A 20 3.93 13.40 17.64
C GLY A 20 4.80 12.68 16.60
N ASN A 21 6.11 12.94 16.57
CA ASN A 21 7.05 12.36 15.60
C ASN A 21 7.90 11.22 16.19
N VAL A 22 7.42 10.60 17.28
CA VAL A 22 8.10 9.51 18.00
C VAL A 22 7.40 8.20 17.73
N ILE A 23 8.19 7.17 17.46
CA ILE A 23 7.77 5.77 17.50
C ILE A 23 8.25 5.20 18.83
N THR A 24 7.32 4.81 19.70
CA THR A 24 7.70 4.25 21.00
C THR A 24 7.69 2.73 20.94
N ILE A 25 8.58 2.11 21.71
CA ILE A 25 8.62 0.65 21.86
C ILE A 25 7.38 0.08 22.59
N LEU A 26 6.58 0.96 23.21
CA LEU A 26 5.36 0.62 23.94
C LEU A 26 4.11 0.86 23.09
N ASP A 27 4.26 1.38 21.87
CA ASP A 27 3.14 1.57 20.95
C ASP A 27 2.52 0.19 20.63
N PRO A 28 1.19 0.07 20.52
CA PRO A 28 0.55 -1.13 19.98
C PRO A 28 1.05 -1.43 18.55
N PRO A 29 1.03 -2.71 18.10
CA PRO A 29 1.55 -3.11 16.78
C PRO A 29 1.04 -2.23 15.62
N ASP A 30 -0.28 -1.99 15.58
CA ASP A 30 -0.94 -1.19 14.53
C ASP A 30 -0.48 0.28 14.52
N GLU A 31 -0.28 0.86 15.71
CA GLU A 31 0.18 2.25 15.85
C GLU A 31 1.66 2.36 15.48
N GLN A 32 2.48 1.41 15.95
CA GLN A 32 3.90 1.34 15.64
C GLN A 32 4.13 1.18 14.13
N TYR A 33 3.40 0.26 13.49
CA TYR A 33 3.41 0.06 12.04
C TYR A 33 3.01 1.34 11.30
N GLY A 34 1.89 1.95 11.69
CA GLY A 34 1.38 3.18 11.07
C GLY A 34 2.36 4.35 11.18
N LYS A 35 3.03 4.51 12.33
CA LYS A 35 4.07 5.53 12.51
C LYS A 35 5.30 5.26 11.64
N CYS A 36 5.75 4.01 11.52
CA CYS A 36 6.84 3.64 10.61
C CYS A 36 6.50 3.99 9.15
N MET A 37 5.26 3.76 8.74
CA MET A 37 4.77 4.14 7.40
C MET A 37 4.75 5.65 7.14
N SER A 38 4.77 6.47 8.19
CA SER A 38 4.80 7.94 8.11
C SER A 38 6.21 8.53 7.99
N ILE A 39 7.25 7.72 8.18
CA ILE A 39 8.65 8.14 8.08
C ILE A 39 8.94 8.73 6.69
N LYS A 40 9.71 9.82 6.62
CA LYS A 40 10.18 10.37 5.34
C LYS A 40 11.09 9.41 4.58
N ASP A 41 10.99 9.42 3.26
CA ASP A 41 11.73 8.49 2.39
C ASP A 41 13.25 8.54 2.62
N GLU A 42 13.80 9.74 2.82
CA GLU A 42 15.22 9.97 3.12
C GLU A 42 15.70 9.36 4.44
N LEU A 43 14.79 8.98 5.34
CA LEU A 43 15.10 8.43 6.66
C LEU A 43 14.96 6.91 6.72
N ILE A 44 14.37 6.26 5.71
CA ILE A 44 14.05 4.82 5.74
C ILE A 44 15.29 3.99 6.08
N PHE A 45 16.40 4.21 5.37
CA PHE A 45 17.62 3.42 5.56
C PHE A 45 18.38 3.78 6.82
N ILE A 46 18.22 5.01 7.33
CA ILE A 46 18.78 5.40 8.64
C ILE A 46 18.08 4.61 9.75
N TYR A 47 16.75 4.45 9.65
CA TYR A 47 15.98 3.66 10.59
C TYR A 47 16.23 2.16 10.45
N LEU A 48 16.32 1.62 9.22
CA LEU A 48 16.66 0.21 9.01
C LEU A 48 18.03 -0.12 9.64
N GLU A 49 19.02 0.74 9.42
CA GLU A 49 20.39 0.51 9.93
C GLU A 49 20.47 0.64 11.45
N ALA A 50 19.76 1.62 12.03
CA ALA A 50 19.93 1.94 13.45
C ALA A 50 18.88 1.30 14.38
N CYS A 51 17.78 0.79 13.85
CA CYS A 51 16.64 0.28 14.64
C CYS A 51 16.20 -1.13 14.27
N THR A 52 16.92 -1.84 13.40
CA THR A 52 16.60 -3.23 13.04
C THR A 52 17.84 -4.13 13.06
N ASP A 53 17.61 -5.42 13.30
CA ASP A 53 18.62 -6.48 13.18
C ASP A 53 18.77 -7.00 11.73
N MET A 54 18.34 -6.22 10.72
CA MET A 54 18.51 -6.59 9.31
C MET A 54 20.00 -6.77 8.97
N PRO A 55 20.40 -7.88 8.31
CA PRO A 55 21.78 -8.06 7.89
C PRO A 55 22.26 -6.90 7.01
N MET A 56 23.47 -6.39 7.28
CA MET A 56 24.03 -5.26 6.52
C MET A 56 24.12 -5.53 5.01
N SER A 57 24.32 -6.79 4.60
CA SER A 57 24.28 -7.19 3.19
C SER A 57 22.92 -6.96 2.54
N ASP A 58 21.84 -7.19 3.28
CA ASP A 58 20.47 -7.08 2.78
C ASP A 58 20.04 -5.62 2.78
N LEU A 59 20.46 -4.86 3.79
CA LEU A 59 20.27 -3.43 3.87
C LEU A 59 20.93 -2.71 2.69
N GLU A 60 22.17 -3.04 2.36
CA GLU A 60 22.90 -2.39 1.27
C GLU A 60 22.29 -2.73 -0.09
N GLN A 61 21.90 -4.00 -0.31
CA GLN A 61 21.15 -4.39 -1.52
C GLN A 61 19.83 -3.63 -1.66
N ALA A 62 19.07 -3.47 -0.57
CA ALA A 62 17.83 -2.72 -0.58
C ALA A 62 18.06 -1.23 -0.85
N ARG A 63 19.15 -0.65 -0.31
CA ARG A 63 19.54 0.74 -0.53
C ARG A 63 19.88 0.99 -2.00
N GLU A 64 20.72 0.15 -2.59
CA GLU A 64 21.07 0.26 -4.00
C GLU A 64 19.84 0.13 -4.91
N ALA A 65 18.96 -0.84 -4.64
CA ALA A 65 17.73 -1.02 -5.41
C ALA A 65 16.80 0.21 -5.29
N PHE A 66 16.76 0.85 -4.12
CA PHE A 66 15.99 2.08 -3.92
C PHE A 66 16.58 3.26 -4.69
N GLU A 67 17.90 3.44 -4.67
CA GLU A 67 18.59 4.50 -5.41
C GLU A 67 18.45 4.33 -6.94
N ARG A 68 18.40 3.09 -7.42
CA ARG A 68 18.10 2.76 -8.83
C ARG A 68 16.61 2.89 -9.19
N GLY A 69 15.73 3.12 -8.22
CA GLY A 69 14.28 3.21 -8.42
C GLY A 69 13.59 1.86 -8.64
N GLU A 70 14.28 0.76 -8.40
CA GLU A 70 13.76 -0.62 -8.47
C GLU A 70 12.91 -0.95 -7.23
N LEU A 71 13.32 -0.45 -6.06
CA LEU A 71 12.56 -0.56 -4.81
C LEU A 71 11.72 0.70 -4.57
N HIS A 72 10.40 0.55 -4.64
CA HIS A 72 9.48 1.65 -4.40
C HIS A 72 9.50 2.08 -2.91
N PRO A 73 9.49 3.39 -2.57
CA PRO A 73 9.59 3.84 -1.18
C PRO A 73 8.54 3.28 -0.23
N MET A 74 7.31 3.08 -0.73
CA MET A 74 6.25 2.41 0.04
C MET A 74 6.64 1.01 0.49
N GLU A 75 7.30 0.22 -0.36
CA GLU A 75 7.69 -1.15 -0.03
C GLU A 75 8.86 -1.15 0.97
N ALA A 76 9.80 -0.23 0.81
CA ALA A 76 10.87 -0.03 1.78
C ALA A 76 10.33 0.35 3.18
N LYS A 77 9.31 1.23 3.25
CA LYS A 77 8.64 1.56 4.52
C LYS A 77 7.89 0.38 5.12
N LYS A 78 7.17 -0.40 4.30
CA LYS A 78 6.49 -1.62 4.78
C LYS A 78 7.49 -2.59 5.38
N ARG A 79 8.66 -2.77 4.73
CA ARG A 79 9.73 -3.61 5.28
C ARG A 79 10.21 -3.09 6.62
N LEU A 80 10.53 -1.79 6.72
CA LEU A 80 10.93 -1.17 7.98
C LEU A 80 9.86 -1.35 9.08
N ALA A 81 8.59 -1.09 8.75
CA ALA A 81 7.48 -1.21 9.69
C ALA A 81 7.33 -2.66 10.18
N TRP A 82 7.43 -3.64 9.27
CA TRP A 82 7.38 -5.05 9.61
C TRP A 82 8.54 -5.46 10.52
N GLU A 83 9.78 -5.06 10.20
CA GLU A 83 10.96 -5.40 11.02
C GLU A 83 10.87 -4.81 12.43
N ILE A 84 10.45 -3.54 12.55
CA ILE A 84 10.28 -2.90 13.85
C ILE A 84 9.22 -3.64 14.67
N VAL A 85 8.04 -3.89 14.10
CA VAL A 85 6.97 -4.56 14.83
C VAL A 85 7.35 -6.01 15.17
N ALA A 86 8.01 -6.72 14.26
CA ALA A 86 8.43 -8.10 14.48
C ALA A 86 9.43 -8.22 15.65
N GLN A 87 10.34 -7.25 15.79
CA GLN A 87 11.31 -7.23 16.89
C GLN A 87 10.65 -7.04 18.27
N TYR A 88 9.60 -6.22 18.38
CA TYR A 88 8.99 -5.88 19.67
C TYR A 88 7.72 -6.69 20.00
N HIS A 89 6.99 -7.15 18.99
CA HIS A 89 5.69 -7.82 19.14
C HIS A 89 5.66 -9.23 18.53
N GLY A 90 6.68 -9.62 17.76
CA GLY A 90 6.74 -10.90 17.07
C GLY A 90 6.20 -10.86 15.64
N ALA A 91 6.58 -11.86 14.85
CA ALA A 91 6.30 -11.91 13.41
C ALA A 91 4.80 -12.01 13.08
N GLU A 92 4.01 -12.66 13.94
CA GLU A 92 2.55 -12.80 13.77
C GLU A 92 1.85 -11.45 13.87
N GLU A 93 2.12 -10.69 14.93
CA GLU A 93 1.59 -9.33 15.11
C GLU A 93 2.06 -8.37 14.01
N ALA A 94 3.29 -8.51 13.52
CA ALA A 94 3.80 -7.71 12.41
C ALA A 94 3.03 -7.99 11.11
N GLN A 95 2.70 -9.25 10.85
CA GLN A 95 1.89 -9.64 9.70
C GLN A 95 0.45 -9.12 9.83
N GLU A 96 -0.18 -9.29 11.00
CA GLU A 96 -1.52 -8.76 11.25
C GLU A 96 -1.58 -7.24 11.11
N ALA A 97 -0.60 -6.51 11.66
CA ALA A 97 -0.53 -5.06 11.55
C ALA A 97 -0.38 -4.60 10.09
N ALA A 98 0.43 -5.30 9.29
CA ALA A 98 0.58 -5.03 7.86
C ALA A 98 -0.75 -5.23 7.11
N GLU A 99 -1.49 -6.30 7.41
CA GLU A 99 -2.79 -6.60 6.81
C GLU A 99 -3.87 -5.57 7.21
N ARG A 100 -3.96 -5.25 8.51
CA ARG A 100 -4.87 -4.21 9.03
C ARG A 100 -4.54 -2.85 8.41
N PHE A 101 -3.27 -2.49 8.33
CA PHE A 101 -2.85 -1.26 7.67
C PHE A 101 -3.28 -1.23 6.20
N ALA A 102 -3.06 -2.34 5.46
CA ALA A 102 -3.49 -2.45 4.07
C ALA A 102 -5.01 -2.26 3.93
N GLN A 103 -5.81 -2.88 4.80
CA GLN A 103 -7.26 -2.70 4.81
C GLN A 103 -7.68 -1.26 5.13
N VAL A 104 -7.09 -0.64 6.15
CA VAL A 104 -7.42 0.74 6.57
C VAL A 104 -7.02 1.74 5.49
N VAL A 105 -5.82 1.61 4.92
CA VAL A 105 -5.38 2.47 3.81
C VAL A 105 -6.24 2.26 2.58
N GLN A 106 -6.55 1.01 2.23
CA GLN A 106 -7.44 0.70 1.11
C GLN A 106 -8.84 1.28 1.32
N ARG A 107 -9.39 1.20 2.54
CA ARG A 107 -10.66 1.84 2.90
C ARG A 107 -10.59 3.36 2.82
N LYS A 108 -9.50 3.99 3.27
CA LYS A 108 -9.30 5.45 3.14
C LYS A 108 -9.08 5.90 1.70
N GLU A 109 -8.48 5.07 0.85
CA GLU A 109 -8.33 5.34 -0.59
C GLU A 109 -9.64 5.16 -1.36
N GLN A 110 -10.55 4.36 -0.82
CA GLN A 110 -11.89 4.16 -1.36
C GLN A 110 -12.79 5.32 -0.95
N PRO A 111 -13.52 5.94 -1.88
CA PRO A 111 -14.55 6.92 -1.53
C PRO A 111 -15.64 6.25 -0.67
N ASP A 112 -16.08 6.91 0.40
CA ASP A 112 -17.22 6.46 1.20
C ASP A 112 -18.49 6.34 0.34
N GLU A 113 -18.65 7.25 -0.62
CA GLU A 113 -19.69 7.22 -1.65
C GLU A 113 -19.08 6.82 -3.00
N MET A 114 -19.41 5.61 -3.46
CA MET A 114 -19.06 5.13 -4.80
C MET A 114 -20.26 5.20 -5.73
N PRO A 115 -20.07 5.60 -7.00
CA PRO A 115 -21.07 5.43 -8.04
C PRO A 115 -21.53 3.97 -8.10
N VAL A 116 -22.83 3.76 -7.95
CA VAL A 116 -23.45 2.45 -8.07
C VAL A 116 -23.81 2.19 -9.52
N VAL A 117 -23.37 1.05 -10.06
CA VAL A 117 -23.66 0.62 -11.43
C VAL A 117 -24.45 -0.68 -11.37
N ARG A 118 -25.59 -0.72 -12.06
CA ARG A 118 -26.42 -1.92 -12.16
C ARG A 118 -26.02 -2.74 -13.38
N LEU A 119 -25.59 -3.98 -13.15
CA LEU A 119 -25.20 -4.92 -14.20
C LEU A 119 -25.90 -6.26 -14.03
N ALA A 120 -26.23 -6.91 -15.14
CA ALA A 120 -26.70 -8.29 -15.10
C ALA A 120 -25.58 -9.23 -14.60
N PRO A 121 -25.92 -10.32 -13.89
CA PRO A 121 -24.96 -11.29 -13.39
C PRO A 121 -24.52 -12.25 -14.51
N SER A 122 -23.99 -11.68 -15.59
CA SER A 122 -23.52 -12.41 -16.77
C SER A 122 -22.01 -12.26 -16.90
N PRO A 123 -21.27 -13.33 -17.27
CA PRO A 123 -19.84 -13.23 -17.55
C PRO A 123 -19.56 -12.17 -18.61
N VAL A 124 -18.66 -11.24 -18.31
CA VAL A 124 -18.22 -10.17 -19.22
C VAL A 124 -16.70 -10.09 -19.23
N ASP A 125 -16.10 -9.68 -20.36
CA ASP A 125 -14.67 -9.40 -20.40
C ASP A 125 -14.33 -8.11 -19.62
N ALA A 126 -13.11 -8.04 -19.10
CA ALA A 126 -12.63 -6.93 -18.28
C ALA A 126 -12.75 -5.56 -18.98
N VAL A 127 -12.58 -5.49 -20.30
CA VAL A 127 -12.73 -4.24 -21.07
C VAL A 127 -14.20 -3.82 -21.15
N THR A 128 -15.10 -4.75 -21.45
CA THR A 128 -16.54 -4.49 -21.49
C THR A 128 -17.06 -4.10 -20.11
N LEU A 129 -16.59 -4.72 -19.04
CA LEU A 129 -16.92 -4.35 -17.66
C LEU A 129 -16.58 -2.88 -17.37
N LEU A 130 -15.37 -2.44 -17.73
CA LEU A 130 -14.95 -1.04 -17.55
C LEU A 130 -15.85 -0.04 -18.30
N CYS A 131 -16.25 -0.37 -19.52
CA CYS A 131 -17.17 0.46 -20.30
C CYS A 131 -18.57 0.49 -19.70
N GLN A 132 -19.09 -0.66 -19.27
CA GLN A 132 -20.42 -0.75 -18.64
C GLN A 132 -20.48 0.00 -17.31
N CYS A 133 -19.37 0.03 -16.56
CA CYS A 133 -19.24 0.83 -15.35
C CYS A 133 -19.04 2.34 -15.60
N ASN A 134 -19.04 2.80 -16.87
CA ASN A 134 -18.71 4.17 -17.27
C ASN A 134 -17.38 4.69 -16.70
N LEU A 135 -16.43 3.79 -16.44
CA LEU A 135 -15.12 4.14 -15.88
C LEU A 135 -14.12 4.59 -16.98
N VAL A 136 -14.37 4.20 -18.22
CA VAL A 136 -13.58 4.57 -19.41
C VAL A 136 -14.50 5.04 -20.53
N SER A 137 -13.99 5.93 -21.37
CA SER A 137 -14.73 6.51 -22.51
C SER A 137 -14.82 5.58 -23.72
N SER A 138 -13.92 4.59 -23.82
CA SER A 138 -13.88 3.63 -24.93
C SER A 138 -13.24 2.31 -24.55
N LYS A 139 -13.51 1.25 -25.34
CA LYS A 139 -12.87 -0.07 -25.18
C LYS A 139 -11.36 0.00 -25.36
N SER A 140 -10.86 0.87 -26.25
CA SER A 140 -9.42 1.06 -26.48
C SER A 140 -8.72 1.68 -25.27
N GLU A 141 -9.35 2.67 -24.61
CA GLU A 141 -8.88 3.22 -23.34
C GLU A 141 -8.85 2.14 -22.25
N GLY A 142 -9.93 1.36 -22.13
CA GLY A 142 -10.03 0.25 -21.17
C GLY A 142 -8.92 -0.79 -21.35
N ARG A 143 -8.68 -1.24 -22.58
CA ARG A 143 -7.60 -2.21 -22.87
C ARG A 143 -6.23 -1.68 -22.45
N ARG A 144 -5.88 -0.44 -22.84
CA ARG A 144 -4.61 0.17 -22.46
C ARG A 144 -4.47 0.31 -20.95
N LEU A 145 -5.56 0.67 -20.26
CA LEU A 145 -5.57 0.81 -18.81
C LEU A 145 -5.33 -0.55 -18.12
N ILE A 146 -5.92 -1.64 -18.62
CA ILE A 146 -5.72 -2.99 -18.10
C ILE A 146 -4.28 -3.47 -18.32
N GLU A 147 -3.76 -3.30 -19.54
CA GLU A 147 -2.38 -3.69 -19.89
C GLU A 147 -1.33 -2.94 -19.04
N GLN A 148 -1.66 -1.71 -18.61
CA GLN A 148 -0.84 -0.91 -17.70
C GLN A 148 -1.05 -1.25 -16.21
N GLY A 149 -1.85 -2.28 -15.89
CA GLY A 149 -2.15 -2.72 -14.52
C GLY A 149 -3.08 -1.77 -13.76
N GLY A 150 -3.86 -0.96 -14.47
CA GLY A 150 -4.76 0.06 -13.91
C GLY A 150 -6.13 -0.45 -13.51
N LEU A 151 -6.51 -1.69 -13.84
CA LEU A 151 -7.79 -2.28 -13.39
C LEU A 151 -7.59 -3.10 -12.12
N ASN A 152 -8.45 -2.85 -11.14
CA ASN A 152 -8.52 -3.63 -9.92
C ASN A 152 -9.99 -3.98 -9.61
N VAL A 153 -10.23 -5.25 -9.31
CA VAL A 153 -11.56 -5.82 -9.00
C VAL A 153 -11.46 -6.44 -7.61
N ASP A 154 -12.21 -5.91 -6.64
CA ASP A 154 -12.19 -6.34 -5.23
C ASP A 154 -10.78 -6.47 -4.61
N GLY A 155 -9.87 -5.56 -4.97
CA GLY A 155 -8.49 -5.58 -4.48
C GLY A 155 -7.52 -6.36 -5.36
N LEU A 156 -8.00 -7.18 -6.30
CA LEU A 156 -7.16 -7.96 -7.22
C LEU A 156 -6.85 -7.17 -8.50
N ARG A 157 -5.56 -7.05 -8.84
CA ARG A 157 -5.12 -6.41 -10.09
C ARG A 157 -5.39 -7.35 -11.26
N ILE A 158 -6.06 -6.83 -12.29
CA ILE A 158 -6.33 -7.52 -13.56
C ILE A 158 -5.43 -6.92 -14.63
N THR A 159 -4.65 -7.76 -15.31
CA THR A 159 -3.71 -7.33 -16.38
C THR A 159 -4.05 -7.92 -17.75
N ASP A 160 -4.96 -8.91 -17.82
CA ASP A 160 -5.43 -9.48 -19.09
C ASP A 160 -6.76 -8.81 -19.50
N PRO A 161 -6.79 -8.07 -20.63
CA PRO A 161 -8.00 -7.44 -21.15
C PRO A 161 -9.14 -8.41 -21.47
N ASN A 162 -8.81 -9.67 -21.75
CA ASN A 162 -9.80 -10.70 -22.11
C ASN A 162 -10.24 -11.54 -20.90
N GLN A 163 -9.72 -11.24 -19.70
CA GLN A 163 -10.11 -11.94 -18.50
C GLN A 163 -11.62 -11.80 -18.29
N THR A 164 -12.27 -12.94 -18.14
CA THR A 164 -13.71 -12.98 -17.87
C THR A 164 -13.95 -12.71 -16.39
N VAL A 165 -14.83 -11.75 -16.11
CA VAL A 165 -15.28 -11.38 -14.78
C VAL A 165 -16.78 -11.62 -14.69
N VAL A 166 -17.23 -12.24 -13.61
CA VAL A 166 -18.66 -12.42 -13.33
C VAL A 166 -19.07 -11.35 -12.32
N PRO A 167 -19.89 -10.35 -12.70
CA PRO A 167 -20.42 -9.36 -11.78
C PRO A 167 -21.15 -10.03 -10.62
N VAL A 168 -20.82 -9.65 -9.39
CA VAL A 168 -21.54 -10.02 -8.17
C VAL A 168 -21.95 -8.77 -7.40
N ALA A 169 -23.04 -8.86 -6.63
CA ALA A 169 -23.53 -7.73 -5.85
C ALA A 169 -22.50 -7.31 -4.81
N GLY A 170 -22.22 -6.00 -4.73
CA GLY A 170 -21.21 -5.43 -3.84
C GLY A 170 -19.78 -5.41 -4.37
N MET A 171 -19.52 -6.00 -5.54
CA MET A 171 -18.20 -5.99 -6.18
C MET A 171 -17.74 -4.55 -6.46
N ILE A 172 -16.48 -4.25 -6.11
CA ILE A 172 -15.87 -2.93 -6.27
C ILE A 172 -14.91 -2.97 -7.47
N ILE A 173 -15.14 -2.08 -8.42
CA ILE A 173 -14.29 -1.89 -9.59
C ILE A 173 -13.53 -0.58 -9.43
N LYS A 174 -12.19 -0.65 -9.41
CA LYS A 174 -11.30 0.51 -9.41
C LYS A 174 -10.57 0.59 -10.75
N ALA A 175 -10.73 1.74 -11.42
CA ALA A 175 -10.01 2.08 -12.64
C ALA A 175 -9.03 3.22 -12.37
N GLY A 176 -7.73 2.92 -12.42
CA GLY A 176 -6.65 3.84 -12.10
C GLY A 176 -6.63 4.22 -10.61
N LYS A 177 -6.26 5.48 -10.32
CA LYS A 177 -6.07 5.95 -8.93
C LYS A 177 -7.34 6.48 -8.25
N ARG A 178 -8.31 6.96 -9.02
CA ARG A 178 -9.44 7.77 -8.47
C ARG A 178 -10.83 7.35 -8.93
N LYS A 179 -10.96 6.50 -9.95
CA LYS A 179 -12.27 6.10 -10.46
C LYS A 179 -12.69 4.80 -9.79
N TYR A 180 -13.84 4.81 -9.13
CA TYR A 180 -14.41 3.67 -8.44
C TYR A 180 -15.86 3.48 -8.87
N ALA A 181 -16.32 2.23 -8.89
CA ALA A 181 -17.73 1.88 -9.03
C ALA A 181 -18.05 0.67 -8.14
N ARG A 182 -19.26 0.64 -7.57
CA ARG A 182 -19.80 -0.52 -6.86
C ARG A 182 -20.89 -1.16 -7.72
N LEU A 183 -20.87 -2.47 -7.85
CA LEU A 183 -21.87 -3.20 -8.62
C LEU A 183 -23.11 -3.52 -7.76
N GLU A 184 -24.27 -3.20 -8.31
CA GLU A 184 -25.56 -3.77 -7.93
C GLU A 184 -26.01 -4.74 -9.04
N ILE A 185 -26.68 -5.82 -8.66
CA ILE A 185 -27.36 -6.73 -9.60
C ILE A 185 -28.85 -6.48 -9.55
#